data_AF-A0A8T7K7A1-F1
#
_entry.id   AF-A0A8T7K7A1-F1
#
_cell.length_a   1.000
_cell.length_b   1.000
_cell.length_c   1.000
_cell.angle_alpha   90.00
_cell.angle_beta   90.00
_cell.angle_gamma   90.00
#
_symmetry.space_group_name_H-M   'P 1'
#
loop_
_entity.id
_entity.type
_entity.pdbx_description
1 polymer ?
#
loop_
_entity_poly.entity_id
_entity_poly.type
_entity_poly.pdbx_seq_one_letter_code
_entity_poly.pdbx_strand_id
1 'polypeptide(L)'
;MNPELYKTIRELMICAEIMIQFEPLEGRQYETVREIHHWASFLSNLCENISKLEQSDPTPYYRTMDAPFRRILNYVDALLSNSGDGINQNQWYSFQRIRRLTLCARELAQSVVAALPGAVDESTAQGG
;
A
#
# COMPACT_ATOMS: atom_id res chain seq x y z
N MET A 1 6.56 -2.67 15.44
CA MET A 1 5.97 -3.06 14.14
C MET A 1 4.51 -3.48 14.35
N ASN A 2 3.58 -3.03 13.50
CA ASN A 2 2.20 -3.57 13.44
C ASN A 2 2.19 -4.88 12.58
N PRO A 3 1.93 -6.06 13.18
CA PRO A 3 2.00 -7.34 12.46
C PRO A 3 0.93 -7.48 11.36
N GLU A 4 -0.26 -6.94 11.57
CA GLU A 4 -1.36 -7.03 10.60
C GLU A 4 -1.08 -6.18 9.37
N LEU A 5 -0.48 -5.01 9.57
CA LEU A 5 0.00 -4.16 8.47
C LEU A 5 1.06 -4.89 7.63
N TYR A 6 2.06 -5.48 8.29
CA TYR A 6 3.10 -6.23 7.59
C TYR A 6 2.52 -7.39 6.79
N LYS A 7 1.62 -8.17 7.40
CA LYS A 7 0.90 -9.27 6.73
C LYS A 7 0.09 -8.76 5.52
N THR A 8 -0.62 -7.65 5.66
CA THR A 8 -1.43 -7.06 4.58
C THR A 8 -0.55 -6.62 3.40
N ILE A 9 0.59 -5.97 3.67
CA ILE A 9 1.55 -5.57 2.63
C ILE A 9 2.18 -6.79 1.95
N ARG A 10 2.52 -7.82 2.73
CA ARG A 10 3.02 -9.12 2.22
C ARG A 10 2.01 -9.76 1.27
N GLU A 11 0.74 -9.81 1.64
CA GLU A 11 -0.33 -10.35 0.79
C GLU A 11 -0.52 -9.52 -0.49
N LEU A 12 -0.42 -8.19 -0.41
CA LEU A 12 -0.46 -7.28 -1.56
C LEU A 12 0.68 -7.58 -2.54
N MET A 13 1.90 -7.73 -2.03
CA MET A 13 3.08 -8.07 -2.84
C MET A 13 2.90 -9.42 -3.55
N ILE A 14 2.44 -10.45 -2.83
CA ILE A 14 2.18 -11.78 -3.39
C ILE A 14 1.09 -11.73 -4.48
N CYS A 15 0.04 -10.93 -4.29
CA CYS A 15 -0.99 -10.77 -5.32
C CYS A 15 -0.40 -10.22 -6.62
N ALA A 16 0.44 -9.17 -6.52
CA ALA A 16 1.10 -8.61 -7.70
C ALA A 16 2.08 -9.60 -8.35
N GLU A 17 2.82 -10.36 -7.55
CA GLU A 17 3.73 -11.41 -8.05
C GLU A 17 2.98 -12.51 -8.80
N ILE A 18 1.85 -12.99 -8.26
CA ILE A 18 1.00 -13.98 -8.93
C ILE A 18 0.51 -13.45 -10.27
N MET A 19 0.05 -12.20 -10.33
CA MET A 19 -0.38 -11.59 -11.59
C MET A 19 0.76 -11.56 -12.63
N ILE A 20 1.97 -11.15 -12.22
CA ILE A 20 3.14 -11.10 -13.11
C ILE A 20 3.48 -12.49 -13.69
N GLN A 21 3.41 -13.52 -12.87
CA GLN A 21 3.87 -14.87 -13.22
C GLN A 21 2.82 -15.69 -13.95
N PHE A 22 1.53 -15.47 -13.66
CA PHE A 22 0.47 -16.40 -14.03
C PHE A 22 -0.70 -15.78 -14.80
N GLU A 23 -0.78 -14.45 -14.89
CA GLU A 23 -1.85 -13.80 -15.66
C GLU A 23 -1.36 -13.27 -17.03
N PRO A 24 -2.19 -13.32 -18.07
CA PRO A 24 -1.85 -12.79 -19.39
C PRO A 24 -1.93 -11.27 -19.39
N LEU A 25 -0.85 -10.61 -18.97
CA LEU A 25 -0.77 -9.14 -18.89
C LEU A 25 -0.24 -8.54 -20.19
N GLU A 26 -0.94 -7.55 -20.74
CA GLU A 26 -0.52 -6.85 -21.97
C GLU A 26 -0.12 -5.40 -21.71
N GLY A 27 0.97 -4.96 -22.34
CA GLY A 27 1.43 -3.57 -22.37
C GLY A 27 1.36 -2.87 -21.01
N ARG A 28 0.46 -1.90 -20.91
CA ARG A 28 0.23 -1.07 -19.71
C ARG A 28 -0.17 -1.86 -18.47
N GLN A 29 -0.80 -3.03 -18.61
CA GLN A 29 -1.17 -3.88 -17.48
C GLN A 29 0.08 -4.45 -16.81
N TYR A 30 1.02 -4.97 -17.61
CA TYR A 30 2.26 -5.54 -17.10
C TYR A 30 3.09 -4.47 -16.37
N GLU A 31 3.24 -3.29 -16.96
CA GLU A 31 3.91 -2.15 -16.34
C GLU A 31 3.26 -1.76 -15.01
N THR A 32 1.92 -1.70 -14.98
CA THR A 32 1.16 -1.38 -13.76
C THR A 32 1.41 -2.40 -12.67
N VAL A 33 1.29 -3.69 -12.96
CA VAL A 33 1.49 -4.74 -11.95
C VAL A 33 2.95 -4.77 -11.47
N ARG A 34 3.92 -4.52 -12.36
CA ARG A 34 5.33 -4.36 -11.97
C ARG A 34 5.56 -3.20 -11.01
N GLU A 35 4.96 -2.04 -11.28
CA GLU A 35 5.02 -0.89 -10.38
C GLU A 35 4.38 -1.21 -9.02
N ILE A 36 3.21 -1.83 -9.01
CA ILE A 36 2.54 -2.26 -7.77
C ILE A 36 3.44 -3.20 -6.97
N HIS A 37 4.03 -4.21 -7.62
CA HIS A 37 4.96 -5.13 -6.98
C HIS A 37 6.19 -4.40 -6.39
N HIS A 38 6.77 -3.45 -7.14
CA HIS A 38 7.89 -2.65 -6.66
C HIS A 38 7.54 -1.87 -5.38
N TRP A 39 6.43 -1.14 -5.38
CA TRP A 39 5.99 -0.37 -4.22
C TRP A 39 5.62 -1.26 -3.03
N ALA A 40 4.96 -2.41 -3.28
CA ALA A 40 4.64 -3.37 -2.22
C ALA A 40 5.88 -4.00 -1.60
N SER A 41 6.90 -4.33 -2.41
CA SER A 41 8.19 -4.83 -1.93
C SER A 41 8.93 -3.78 -1.09
N PHE A 42 8.98 -2.52 -1.55
CA PHE A 42 9.52 -1.41 -0.77
C PHE A 42 8.84 -1.28 0.60
N LEU A 43 7.50 -1.30 0.63
CA LEU A 43 6.73 -1.23 1.87
C LEU A 43 6.99 -2.42 2.80
N SER A 44 7.16 -3.64 2.24
CA SER A 44 7.49 -4.83 3.02
C SER A 44 8.84 -4.68 3.71
N ASN A 45 9.86 -4.24 2.96
CA ASN A 45 11.20 -3.98 3.50
C ASN A 45 11.17 -2.88 4.57
N LEU A 46 10.32 -1.86 4.38
CA LEU A 46 10.15 -0.80 5.37
C LEU A 46 9.58 -1.34 6.69
N CYS A 47 8.58 -2.22 6.63
CA CYS A 47 8.04 -2.91 7.80
C CYS A 47 9.09 -3.78 8.51
N GLU A 48 9.93 -4.49 7.75
CA GLU A 48 11.05 -5.26 8.32
C GLU A 48 12.11 -4.37 8.97
N ASN A 49 12.37 -3.18 8.43
CA ASN A 49 13.29 -2.24 9.06
C ASN A 49 12.70 -1.67 10.36
N ILE A 50 11.39 -1.40 10.40
CA ILE A 50 10.69 -0.99 11.62
C ILE A 50 10.77 -2.08 12.70
N SER A 51 10.70 -3.37 12.35
CA SER A 51 10.78 -4.45 13.34
C SER A 51 12.16 -4.59 13.98
N LYS A 52 13.21 -4.07 13.34
CA LYS A 52 14.60 -4.04 13.84
C LYS A 52 14.91 -2.82 14.70
N LEU A 53 13.99 -1.85 14.80
CA LEU A 53 14.18 -0.68 15.65
C LEU A 53 13.97 -1.09 17.11
N GLU A 54 15.06 -1.27 17.86
CA GLU A 54 15.00 -1.65 19.27
C GLU A 54 14.61 -0.47 20.19
N GLN A 55 14.92 0.78 19.79
CA GLN A 55 14.71 1.98 20.63
C GLN A 55 14.30 3.24 19.86
N SER A 56 14.14 3.19 18.53
CA SER A 56 13.82 4.36 17.71
C SER A 56 12.31 4.53 17.50
N ASP A 57 11.85 5.77 17.41
CA ASP A 57 10.48 6.10 17.03
C ASP A 57 10.17 5.61 15.59
N PRO A 58 9.22 4.70 15.39
CA PRO A 58 8.88 4.20 14.06
C PRO A 58 7.99 5.17 13.26
N THR A 59 7.52 6.27 13.86
CA THR A 59 6.61 7.24 13.22
C THR A 59 7.07 7.73 11.84
N PRO A 60 8.34 8.16 11.66
CA PRO A 60 8.80 8.65 10.36
C PRO A 60 8.67 7.58 9.28
N TYR A 61 8.93 6.32 9.62
CA TYR A 61 8.79 5.20 8.69
C TYR A 61 7.32 5.01 8.29
N TYR A 62 6.39 4.99 9.24
CA TYR A 62 4.96 4.88 8.91
C TYR A 62 4.45 6.07 8.08
N ARG A 63 4.92 7.29 8.34
CA ARG A 63 4.56 8.48 7.54
C ARG A 63 5.04 8.38 6.09
N THR A 64 6.17 7.74 5.83
CA THR A 64 6.67 7.54 4.46
C THR A 64 5.86 6.53 3.63
N MET A 65 4.93 5.78 4.24
CA MET A 65 4.13 4.77 3.54
C MET A 65 2.96 5.36 2.71
N ASP A 66 2.45 6.57 3.02
CA ASP A 66 1.26 7.12 2.33
C ASP A 66 1.49 7.33 0.82
N ALA A 67 2.68 7.81 0.44
CA ALA A 67 3.00 8.07 -0.97
C ALA A 67 3.01 6.79 -1.83
N PRO A 68 3.69 5.69 -1.43
CA PRO A 68 3.56 4.39 -2.09
C PRO A 68 2.12 3.89 -2.18
N PHE A 69 1.35 3.93 -1.08
CA PHE A 69 -0.05 3.48 -1.11
C PHE A 69 -0.90 4.29 -2.10
N ARG A 70 -0.73 5.61 -2.14
CA ARG A 70 -1.43 6.48 -3.09
C ARG A 70 -1.08 6.15 -4.54
N ARG A 71 0.20 5.87 -4.83
CA ARG A 71 0.64 5.45 -6.17
C ARG A 71 -0.04 4.15 -6.61
N ILE A 72 -0.03 3.14 -5.74
CA ILE A 72 -0.70 1.85 -6.01
C ILE A 72 -2.19 2.07 -6.28
N LEU A 73 -2.89 2.83 -5.44
CA LEU A 73 -4.31 3.13 -5.64
C LEU A 73 -4.56 3.84 -6.97
N ASN A 74 -3.76 4.86 -7.31
CA ASN A 74 -3.91 5.57 -8.58
C ASN A 74 -3.75 4.64 -9.79
N TYR A 75 -2.77 3.74 -9.76
CA TYR A 75 -2.58 2.78 -10.84
C TYR A 75 -3.75 1.81 -10.99
N VAL A 76 -4.24 1.29 -9.87
CA VAL A 76 -5.34 0.31 -9.84
C VAL A 76 -6.66 0.97 -10.22
N ASP A 77 -6.98 2.15 -9.68
CA ASP A 77 -8.19 2.90 -10.01
C ASP A 77 -8.20 3.32 -11.48
N ALA A 78 -7.05 3.71 -12.04
CA ALA A 78 -6.93 4.00 -13.48
C ALA A 78 -7.20 2.77 -14.35
N LEU A 79 -6.79 1.57 -13.94
CA LEU A 79 -7.10 0.34 -14.67
C LEU A 79 -8.57 -0.05 -14.55
N LEU A 80 -9.13 0.01 -13.34
CA LEU A 80 -10.52 -0.38 -13.08
C LEU A 80 -11.55 0.59 -13.69
N SER A 81 -11.20 1.86 -13.85
CA SER A 81 -12.05 2.89 -14.48
C SER A 81 -12.03 2.86 -16.01
N ASN A 82 -10.93 2.38 -16.61
CA ASN A 82 -10.79 2.23 -18.07
C ASN A 82 -11.23 0.84 -18.56
N SER A 83 -12.26 0.25 -17.93
CA SER A 83 -12.77 -1.11 -18.19
C SER A 83 -13.38 -1.34 -19.57
N GLY A 84 -13.14 -0.44 -20.53
CA GLY A 84 -13.63 -0.48 -21.90
C GLY A 84 -12.93 -1.49 -22.80
N ASP A 85 -11.63 -1.74 -22.65
CA ASP A 85 -10.92 -2.74 -23.47
C ASP A 85 -9.63 -3.21 -22.76
N GLY A 86 -9.56 -4.49 -22.38
CA GLY A 86 -8.30 -5.17 -22.10
C GLY A 86 -8.19 -5.94 -20.79
N ILE A 87 -8.98 -5.64 -19.75
CA ILE A 87 -8.97 -6.43 -18.51
C ILE A 87 -10.02 -7.53 -18.55
N ASN A 88 -9.58 -8.78 -18.42
CA ASN A 88 -10.49 -9.92 -18.28
C ASN A 88 -11.04 -10.00 -16.85
N GLN A 89 -12.01 -10.90 -16.65
CA GLN A 89 -12.70 -11.04 -15.36
C GLN A 89 -11.75 -11.43 -14.20
N ASN A 90 -10.76 -12.29 -14.45
CA ASN A 90 -9.79 -12.70 -13.43
C ASN A 90 -8.90 -11.53 -13.02
N GLN A 91 -8.37 -10.79 -14.01
CA GLN A 91 -7.59 -9.58 -13.77
C GLN A 91 -8.39 -8.53 -13.01
N TRP A 92 -9.67 -8.36 -13.34
CA TRP A 92 -10.55 -7.44 -12.62
C TRP A 92 -10.64 -7.83 -11.13
N TYR A 93 -10.82 -9.11 -10.80
CA TYR A 93 -10.82 -9.57 -9.41
C TYR A 93 -9.46 -9.38 -8.72
N SER A 94 -8.36 -9.65 -9.42
CA SER A 94 -7.00 -9.46 -8.90
C SER A 94 -6.74 -7.98 -8.59
N PHE A 95 -7.12 -7.05 -9.48
CA PHE A 95 -7.00 -5.61 -9.23
C PHE A 95 -7.91 -5.12 -8.10
N GLN A 96 -9.15 -5.63 -7.99
CA GLN A 96 -10.01 -5.32 -6.84
C GLN A 96 -9.40 -5.79 -5.51
N ARG A 97 -8.76 -6.97 -5.51
CA ARG A 97 -8.07 -7.49 -4.33
C ARG A 97 -6.87 -6.62 -3.95
N ILE A 98 -6.04 -6.23 -4.92
CA ILE A 98 -4.92 -5.30 -4.72
C ILE A 98 -5.44 -3.98 -4.14
N ARG A 99 -6.51 -3.41 -4.71
CA ARG A 99 -7.12 -2.16 -4.23
C ARG A 99 -7.53 -2.28 -2.76
N ARG A 100 -8.26 -3.35 -2.41
CA ARG A 100 -8.72 -3.60 -1.03
C ARG A 100 -7.56 -3.73 -0.06
N LEU A 101 -6.54 -4.53 -0.40
CA LEU A 101 -5.36 -4.73 0.45
C LEU A 101 -4.59 -3.41 0.65
N THR A 102 -4.48 -2.60 -0.39
CA THR A 102 -3.82 -1.28 -0.32
C THR A 102 -4.57 -0.32 0.59
N LEU A 103 -5.91 -0.27 0.51
CA LEU A 103 -6.72 0.55 1.42
C LEU A 103 -6.57 0.09 2.88
N CYS A 104 -6.68 -1.22 3.13
CA CYS A 104 -6.51 -1.80 4.46
C CYS A 104 -5.13 -1.47 5.05
N ALA A 105 -4.07 -1.67 4.27
CA ALA A 105 -2.71 -1.35 4.70
C ALA A 105 -2.52 0.15 5.00
N ARG A 106 -3.12 1.02 4.19
CA ARG A 106 -3.07 2.47 4.42
C ARG A 106 -3.79 2.85 5.71
N GLU A 107 -4.97 2.33 5.95
CA GLU A 107 -5.74 2.56 7.20
C GLU A 107 -4.97 2.08 8.42
N LEU A 108 -4.37 0.88 8.35
CA LEU A 108 -3.53 0.35 9.41
C LEU A 108 -2.30 1.24 9.67
N ALA A 109 -1.61 1.71 8.63
CA ALA A 109 -0.47 2.61 8.79
C ALA A 109 -0.88 3.95 9.41
N GLN A 110 -2.01 4.52 9.00
CA GLN A 110 -2.57 5.75 9.57
C GLN A 110 -2.98 5.57 11.03
N SER A 111 -3.60 4.43 11.37
CA SER A 111 -3.97 4.12 12.77
C SER A 111 -2.74 4.07 13.68
N VAL A 112 -1.62 3.56 13.18
CA VAL A 112 -0.36 3.56 13.93
C VAL A 112 0.13 4.99 14.16
N VAL A 113 0.13 5.84 13.13
CA VAL A 113 0.52 7.26 13.27
C VAL A 113 -0.39 8.02 14.24
N ALA A 114 -1.71 7.77 14.19
CA ALA A 114 -2.69 8.44 15.05
C ALA A 114 -2.62 8.01 16.52
N ALA A 115 -2.20 6.78 16.80
CA ALA A 115 -2.08 6.24 18.17
C ALA A 115 -0.84 6.74 18.93
N LEU A 116 0.01 7.57 18.31
CA LEU A 116 1.28 8.01 18.89
C LEU A 116 1.11 9.33 19.67
N PRO A 117 1.74 9.46 20.86
CA PRO A 117 1.63 10.66 21.69
C PRO A 117 2.28 11.85 20.96
N GLY A 118 1.45 12.81 20.55
CA GLY A 118 1.86 13.93 19.69
C GLY A 118 0.94 14.18 18.49
N ALA A 119 -0.05 13.32 18.23
CA ALA A 119 -1.18 13.61 17.33
C ALA A 119 -2.17 14.60 17.97
N VAL A 120 -1.66 15.61 18.68
CA VAL A 120 -2.45 16.72 19.23
C VAL A 120 -2.55 17.78 18.15
N ASP A 121 -3.79 18.05 17.77
CA ASP A 121 -4.26 19.23 17.05
C ASP A 121 -3.33 20.46 17.20
N GLU A 122 -2.78 20.96 16.09
CA GLU A 122 -2.22 22.32 16.00
C GLU A 122 -3.30 23.41 16.16
N SER A 123 -4.52 23.05 16.54
CA SER A 123 -5.71 23.89 16.65
C SER A 123 -5.82 24.71 17.95
N THR A 124 -4.86 24.62 18.88
CA THR A 124 -4.96 25.33 20.19
C THR A 124 -3.83 26.33 20.49
N ALA A 125 -3.03 26.71 19.49
CA ALA A 125 -1.97 27.72 19.65
C ALA A 125 -2.38 29.14 19.16
N GLN A 126 -3.63 29.57 19.35
CA GLN A 126 -4.00 31.01 19.31
C GLN A 126 -5.20 31.28 20.23
N GLY A 127 -4.94 31.76 21.45
CA GLY A 127 -6.00 32.24 22.34
C GLY A 127 -5.57 32.24 23.81
N GLY A 128 -4.88 33.31 24.24
CA GLY A 128 -4.52 33.56 25.63
C GLY A 128 -3.58 34.75 25.75
#